data_AF-A0A954KZ53-F1
#
_entry.id   AF-A0A954KZ53-F1
#
_cell.length_a   1.000
_cell.length_b   1.000
_cell.length_c   1.000
_cell.angle_alpha   90.00
_cell.angle_beta   90.00
_cell.angle_gamma   90.00
#
_symmetry.space_group_name_H-M   'P 1'
#
loop_
_entity.id
_entity.type
_entity.pdbx_description
1 polymer ?
#
loop_
_entity_poly.entity_id
_entity_poly.type
_entity_poly.pdbx_seq_one_letter_code
_entity_poly.pdbx_strand_id
1 'polypeptide(L)'
;MRHPFAACLPFRMTASPSQQRLETSAQTFPGFEPLTANYVYCPNQFLDLCLPHCSRGAVRIIGYLLRETLGWLDSNGQPLKQHITVRYRDLIQKAGVSRGAVGPALAEAVLAGFIQCSQTASQKSAGQSGQSAVYSLRWATTGDYVNDIHHFTGFFTGEGHRTPVPNRFFDDVIPHESLSVVKVVGAVIRHTVGYQNQFGGRRTSAPLSYSQIQRYSNLGDRSTLAQAIRHAQQTGYIECVQSGHFSPNSAQQQSATYAVRWLQQAKSPQDGSKNRPASEQFKNPTSIGSETPPTDRFKNQTSKKDTSTNDINKQQQAAVANAVSLLTNTGLDRATAIKLAEKRGLTIVENQLAWLESRNPTSNRIGMLRKAIDEDWPKPAAIADREKRSQERLKHRRQNQQRQQEDSAITEEKQQRQQRKQRLLAEWGSATTEQRQHWIRIAAEQETSTRIRDIIRRDSPGTTKPHVQILDVIALDRHLPKVILRIAGKTGTGSRNVEESP
;
A
#
# COMPACT_ATOMS: atom_id res chain seq x y z
N MET A 1 -47.95 71.77 0.81
CA MET A 1 -47.10 71.46 -0.35
C MET A 1 -46.42 70.13 -0.10
N ARG A 2 -46.93 69.07 -0.74
CA ARG A 2 -46.46 67.68 -0.63
C ARG A 2 -45.84 67.30 -1.97
N HIS A 3 -44.57 66.91 -2.00
CA HIS A 3 -43.92 66.36 -3.19
C HIS A 3 -44.20 64.85 -3.31
N PRO A 4 -44.40 64.32 -4.53
CA PRO A 4 -44.76 62.92 -4.73
C PRO A 4 -43.56 62.01 -5.00
N PHE A 5 -43.83 60.74 -4.69
CA PHE A 5 -43.08 59.52 -4.88
C PHE A 5 -42.45 59.33 -6.27
N ALA A 6 -41.18 58.91 -6.30
CA ALA A 6 -40.54 58.27 -7.44
C ALA A 6 -40.62 56.74 -7.29
N ALA A 7 -41.16 56.07 -8.30
CA ALA A 7 -41.27 54.62 -8.39
C ALA A 7 -39.92 53.99 -8.79
N CYS A 8 -39.45 53.04 -7.99
CA CYS A 8 -38.31 52.19 -8.29
C CYS A 8 -38.80 50.90 -8.96
N LEU A 9 -38.39 50.64 -10.20
CA LEU A 9 -38.67 49.40 -10.94
C LEU A 9 -37.77 48.26 -10.45
N PRO A 10 -38.24 46.99 -10.43
CA PRO A 10 -37.47 45.86 -9.93
C PRO A 10 -36.38 45.41 -10.92
N PHE A 11 -35.17 45.26 -10.39
CA PHE A 11 -34.00 44.73 -11.07
C PHE A 11 -34.19 43.22 -11.36
N ARG A 12 -34.35 42.86 -12.63
CA ARG A 12 -34.52 41.48 -13.09
C ARG A 12 -33.15 40.81 -13.16
N MET A 13 -32.78 40.02 -12.14
CA MET A 13 -31.59 39.17 -12.19
C MET A 13 -31.82 38.02 -13.18
N THR A 14 -31.27 38.13 -14.38
CA THR A 14 -31.12 36.98 -15.28
C THR A 14 -30.02 36.08 -14.73
N ALA A 15 -30.39 34.86 -14.34
CA ALA A 15 -29.48 33.84 -13.85
C ALA A 15 -28.36 33.54 -14.87
N SER A 16 -27.16 33.34 -14.35
CA SER A 16 -25.95 33.08 -15.12
C SER A 16 -26.00 31.68 -15.77
N PRO A 17 -25.45 31.46 -16.98
CA PRO A 17 -25.52 30.18 -17.71
C PRO A 17 -24.82 29.01 -17.01
N SER A 18 -24.10 29.27 -15.91
CA SER A 18 -23.38 28.29 -15.10
C SER A 18 -24.26 27.48 -14.15
N GLN A 19 -25.55 27.82 -13.99
CA GLN A 19 -26.47 27.09 -13.10
C GLN A 19 -27.44 26.14 -13.83
N GLN A 20 -27.55 26.21 -15.15
CA GLN A 20 -28.53 25.42 -15.93
C GLN A 20 -28.03 24.04 -16.43
N ARG A 21 -26.97 23.47 -15.82
CA ARG A 21 -26.50 22.11 -16.16
C ARG A 21 -26.43 21.17 -14.94
N LEU A 22 -27.36 21.33 -13.99
CA LEU A 22 -27.46 20.47 -12.81
C LEU A 22 -28.71 19.57 -12.77
N GLU A 23 -29.51 19.53 -13.84
CA GLU A 23 -30.76 18.74 -13.87
C GLU A 23 -30.80 17.69 -15.00
N THR A 24 -29.65 17.21 -15.45
CA THR A 24 -29.59 15.87 -16.07
C THR A 24 -29.46 14.86 -14.95
N SER A 25 -30.52 14.06 -14.72
CA SER A 25 -30.57 12.91 -13.82
C SER A 25 -29.19 12.26 -13.65
N ALA A 26 -28.54 12.51 -12.52
CA ALA A 26 -27.20 12.05 -12.24
C ALA A 26 -27.21 10.52 -12.21
N GLN A 27 -26.83 9.89 -13.32
CA GLN A 27 -26.49 8.48 -13.32
C GLN A 27 -25.38 8.30 -12.30
N THR A 28 -25.72 7.67 -11.18
CA THR A 28 -24.77 7.31 -10.13
C THR A 28 -23.65 6.50 -10.77
N PHE A 29 -22.39 6.81 -10.44
CA PHE A 29 -21.25 6.12 -11.01
C PHE A 29 -21.40 4.61 -10.73
N PRO A 30 -21.46 3.75 -11.77
CA PRO A 30 -21.87 2.35 -11.61
C PRO A 30 -20.80 1.47 -10.96
N GLY A 31 -19.63 2.05 -10.66
CA GLY A 31 -18.46 1.35 -10.14
C GLY A 31 -17.32 1.27 -11.16
N PHE A 32 -16.15 0.88 -10.66
CA PHE A 32 -14.96 0.67 -11.47
C PHE A 32 -14.99 -0.67 -12.17
N GLU A 33 -14.49 -0.72 -13.40
CA GLU A 33 -14.33 -1.99 -14.11
C GLU A 33 -13.37 -2.91 -13.33
N PRO A 34 -13.63 -4.22 -13.28
CA PRO A 34 -12.71 -5.17 -12.66
C PRO A 34 -11.31 -5.08 -13.28
N LEU A 35 -10.27 -5.40 -12.53
CA LEU A 35 -8.88 -5.35 -13.02
C LEU A 35 -8.55 -6.42 -14.09
N THR A 36 -9.52 -7.25 -14.48
CA THR A 36 -9.44 -8.06 -15.69
C THR A 36 -9.73 -7.25 -16.96
N ALA A 37 -10.30 -6.05 -16.81
CA ALA A 37 -10.46 -5.04 -17.85
C ALA A 37 -9.18 -4.17 -17.97
N ASN A 38 -9.14 -3.27 -18.95
CA ASN A 38 -8.02 -2.36 -19.13
C ASN A 38 -7.82 -1.46 -17.88
N TYR A 39 -6.60 -1.44 -17.36
CA TYR A 39 -6.19 -0.58 -16.24
C TYR A 39 -4.82 0.05 -16.54
N VAL A 40 -4.49 1.13 -15.85
CA VAL A 40 -3.16 1.75 -15.91
C VAL A 40 -2.27 1.15 -14.84
N TYR A 41 -1.10 0.63 -15.21
CA TYR A 41 -0.09 0.18 -14.23
C TYR A 41 0.68 1.40 -13.67
N CYS A 42 -0.01 2.11 -12.78
CA CYS A 42 0.33 3.43 -12.29
C CYS A 42 1.52 3.38 -11.31
N PRO A 43 2.55 4.22 -11.48
CA PRO A 43 3.61 4.38 -10.48
C PRO A 43 3.02 4.75 -9.11
N ASN A 44 3.43 4.04 -8.05
CA ASN A 44 2.94 4.31 -6.69
C ASN A 44 3.19 5.75 -6.26
N GLN A 45 4.28 6.37 -6.73
CA GLN A 45 4.62 7.79 -6.49
C GLN A 45 3.54 8.77 -6.98
N PHE A 46 2.69 8.41 -7.93
CA PHE A 46 1.53 9.24 -8.26
C PHE A 46 0.54 9.30 -7.09
N LEU A 47 0.23 8.15 -6.49
CA LEU A 47 -0.70 8.03 -5.36
C LEU A 47 -0.07 8.53 -4.05
N ASP A 48 1.23 8.24 -3.85
CA ASP A 48 1.97 8.50 -2.62
C ASP A 48 2.52 9.94 -2.57
N LEU A 49 2.89 10.55 -3.71
CA LEU A 49 3.55 11.87 -3.76
C LEU A 49 2.75 12.93 -4.53
N CYS A 50 2.29 12.62 -5.75
CA CYS A 50 1.57 13.62 -6.56
C CYS A 50 0.22 13.98 -5.93
N LEU A 51 -0.63 12.99 -5.64
CA LEU A 51 -1.96 13.26 -5.10
C LEU A 51 -1.90 14.07 -3.79
N PRO A 52 -1.07 13.74 -2.79
CA PRO A 52 -1.11 14.43 -1.50
C PRO A 52 -0.51 15.85 -1.53
N HIS A 53 0.44 16.12 -2.43
CA HIS A 53 1.29 17.31 -2.40
C HIS A 53 1.08 18.32 -3.54
N CYS A 54 0.44 17.92 -4.66
CA CYS A 54 0.22 18.81 -5.80
C CYS A 54 -1.17 19.46 -5.79
N SER A 55 -1.29 20.58 -6.50
CA SER A 55 -2.57 21.24 -6.76
C SER A 55 -3.48 20.39 -7.62
N ARG A 56 -4.79 20.71 -7.60
CA ARG A 56 -5.79 20.04 -8.44
C ARG A 56 -5.44 20.11 -9.92
N GLY A 57 -4.90 21.25 -10.37
CA GLY A 57 -4.50 21.43 -11.77
C GLY A 57 -3.35 20.49 -12.13
N ALA A 58 -2.29 20.46 -11.33
CA ALA A 58 -1.14 19.61 -11.57
C ALA A 58 -1.51 18.12 -11.54
N VAL A 59 -2.27 17.67 -10.54
CA VAL A 59 -2.78 16.29 -10.45
C VAL A 59 -3.55 15.88 -11.71
N ARG A 60 -4.41 16.76 -12.21
CA ARG A 60 -5.19 16.52 -13.43
C ARG A 60 -4.32 16.36 -14.67
N ILE A 61 -3.34 17.23 -14.85
CA ILE A 61 -2.39 17.16 -15.97
C ILE A 61 -1.54 15.89 -15.89
N ILE A 62 -0.97 15.60 -14.72
CA ILE A 62 -0.12 14.43 -14.50
C ILE A 62 -0.93 13.14 -14.70
N GLY A 63 -2.16 13.08 -14.15
CA GLY A 63 -3.09 11.97 -14.36
C GLY A 63 -3.45 11.76 -15.83
N TYR A 64 -3.72 12.82 -16.58
CA TYR A 64 -3.95 12.76 -18.02
C TYR A 64 -2.73 12.19 -18.77
N LEU A 65 -1.53 12.69 -18.48
CA LEU A 65 -0.31 12.20 -19.13
C LEU A 65 -0.01 10.75 -18.78
N LEU A 66 -0.26 10.33 -17.54
CA LEU A 66 -0.17 8.92 -17.13
C LEU A 66 -1.15 8.05 -17.93
N ARG A 67 -2.40 8.49 -18.09
CA ARG A 67 -3.44 7.78 -18.83
C ARG A 67 -3.13 7.65 -20.32
N GLU A 68 -2.62 8.71 -20.94
CA GLU A 68 -2.23 8.73 -22.35
C GLU A 68 -0.94 7.92 -22.60
N THR A 69 0.00 7.91 -21.66
CA THR A 69 1.28 7.18 -21.80
C THR A 69 1.11 5.70 -21.50
N LEU A 70 0.52 5.36 -20.36
CA LEU A 70 0.52 4.00 -19.81
C LEU A 70 -0.80 3.25 -20.03
N GLY A 71 -1.86 3.95 -20.43
CA GLY A 71 -3.17 3.33 -20.67
C GLY A 71 -3.33 2.73 -22.06
N TRP A 72 -2.33 2.87 -22.93
CA TRP A 72 -2.32 2.34 -24.30
C TRP A 72 -0.98 1.66 -24.57
N LEU A 73 -0.96 0.33 -24.52
CA LEU A 73 0.24 -0.47 -24.73
C LEU A 73 0.17 -1.18 -26.09
N ASP A 74 1.32 -1.38 -26.72
CA ASP A 74 1.48 -2.19 -27.91
C ASP A 74 1.44 -3.70 -27.58
N SER A 75 1.60 -4.54 -28.61
CA SER A 75 1.64 -6.00 -28.45
C SER A 75 2.76 -6.52 -27.55
N ASN A 76 3.79 -5.70 -27.31
CA ASN A 76 4.94 -6.03 -26.46
C ASN A 76 4.79 -5.45 -25.03
N GLY A 77 3.64 -4.85 -24.71
CA GLY A 77 3.39 -4.21 -23.43
C GLY A 77 4.11 -2.87 -23.26
N GLN A 78 4.62 -2.27 -24.34
CA GLN A 78 5.29 -0.98 -24.32
C GLN A 78 4.29 0.16 -24.58
N PRO A 79 4.45 1.33 -23.94
CA PRO A 79 3.65 2.52 -24.23
C PRO A 79 3.62 2.88 -25.72
N LEU A 80 2.43 2.98 -26.32
CA LEU A 80 2.26 3.42 -27.72
C LEU A 80 2.71 4.88 -27.94
N LYS A 81 2.63 5.70 -26.89
CA LYS A 81 2.99 7.13 -26.93
C LYS A 81 3.75 7.51 -25.67
N GLN A 82 5.06 7.71 -25.78
CA GLN A 82 5.88 8.20 -24.66
C GLN A 82 6.01 9.73 -24.63
N HIS A 83 5.94 10.36 -25.80
CA HIS A 83 5.95 11.82 -25.96
C HIS A 83 4.55 12.27 -26.34
N ILE A 84 3.91 13.03 -25.45
CA ILE A 84 2.53 13.49 -25.65
C ILE A 84 2.58 14.95 -26.05
N THR A 85 2.16 15.24 -27.28
CA THR A 85 1.86 16.61 -27.67
C THR A 85 0.63 17.07 -26.91
N VAL A 86 0.81 18.05 -26.03
CA VAL A 86 -0.27 18.53 -25.18
C VAL A 86 -0.90 19.75 -25.82
N ARG A 87 -2.14 19.60 -26.30
CA ARG A 87 -2.94 20.74 -26.75
C ARG A 87 -3.68 21.32 -25.55
N TYR A 88 -3.72 22.66 -25.45
CA TYR A 88 -4.47 23.36 -24.40
C TYR A 88 -5.93 22.89 -24.32
N ARG A 89 -6.54 22.61 -25.49
CA ARG A 89 -7.90 22.08 -25.57
C ARG A 89 -8.04 20.72 -24.87
N ASP A 90 -7.07 19.82 -25.03
CA ASP A 90 -7.11 18.50 -24.40
C ASP A 90 -6.96 18.59 -22.88
N LEU A 91 -6.10 19.48 -22.38
CA LEU A 91 -5.99 19.71 -20.94
C LEU A 91 -7.29 20.25 -20.32
N ILE A 92 -8.02 21.07 -21.07
CA ILE A 92 -9.30 21.60 -20.61
C ILE A 92 -10.40 20.54 -20.68
N GLN A 93 -10.54 19.89 -21.84
CA GLN A 93 -11.67 19.00 -22.11
C GLN A 93 -11.49 17.60 -21.54
N LYS A 94 -10.27 17.06 -21.54
CA LYS A 94 -9.97 15.68 -21.11
C LYS A 94 -9.39 15.64 -19.71
N ALA A 95 -8.38 16.47 -19.43
CA ALA A 95 -7.79 16.52 -18.09
C ALA A 95 -8.68 17.30 -17.09
N GLY A 96 -9.65 18.07 -17.57
CA GLY A 96 -10.57 18.82 -16.73
C GLY A 96 -9.94 20.07 -16.08
N VAL A 97 -8.84 20.60 -16.61
CA VAL A 97 -8.17 21.78 -16.04
C VAL A 97 -8.86 23.05 -16.53
N SER A 98 -9.15 24.01 -15.64
CA SER A 98 -9.71 25.28 -16.10
C SER A 98 -8.68 26.06 -16.93
N ARG A 99 -9.14 26.84 -17.93
CA ARG A 99 -8.25 27.56 -18.87
C ARG A 99 -7.18 28.40 -18.16
N GLY A 100 -7.54 29.12 -17.10
CA GLY A 100 -6.61 29.94 -16.33
C GLY A 100 -5.63 29.15 -15.45
N ALA A 101 -5.95 27.89 -15.11
CA ALA A 101 -5.10 27.05 -14.28
C ALA A 101 -4.08 26.23 -15.07
N VAL A 102 -4.21 26.12 -16.40
CA VAL A 102 -3.32 25.30 -17.25
C VAL A 102 -1.86 25.71 -17.10
N GLY A 103 -1.55 27.01 -17.24
CA GLY A 103 -0.17 27.53 -17.14
C GLY A 103 0.47 27.24 -15.78
N PRO A 104 -0.13 27.70 -14.66
CA PRO A 104 0.39 27.42 -13.32
C PRO A 104 0.53 25.93 -13.02
N ALA A 105 -0.44 25.11 -13.44
CA ALA A 105 -0.40 23.66 -13.22
C ALA A 105 0.73 22.95 -13.98
N LEU A 106 1.02 23.37 -15.22
CA LEU A 106 2.15 22.86 -15.99
C LEU A 106 3.47 23.26 -15.33
N ALA A 107 3.60 24.51 -14.91
CA ALA A 107 4.80 25.00 -14.23
C ALA A 107 5.05 24.22 -12.92
N GLU A 108 4.01 24.02 -12.12
CA GLU A 108 4.08 23.21 -10.90
C GLU A 108 4.49 21.77 -11.18
N ALA A 109 3.87 21.11 -12.16
CA ALA A 109 4.16 19.71 -12.49
C ALA A 109 5.60 19.52 -13.01
N VAL A 110 6.14 20.49 -13.75
CA VAL A 110 7.55 20.50 -14.19
C VAL A 110 8.47 20.73 -13.00
N LEU A 111 8.18 21.74 -12.18
CA LEU A 111 9.00 22.10 -11.01
C LEU A 111 9.07 20.95 -9.99
N ALA A 112 7.94 20.29 -9.75
CA ALA A 112 7.85 19.13 -8.87
C ALA A 112 8.42 17.83 -9.49
N GLY A 113 8.98 17.89 -10.70
CA GLY A 113 9.69 16.77 -11.31
C GLY A 113 8.83 15.62 -11.81
N PHE A 114 7.49 15.78 -11.93
CA PHE A 114 6.61 14.73 -12.45
C PHE A 114 6.60 14.67 -13.98
N ILE A 115 6.81 15.82 -14.63
CA ILE A 115 6.84 15.94 -16.08
C ILE A 115 8.04 16.77 -16.53
N GLN A 116 8.39 16.67 -17.81
CA GLN A 116 9.41 17.50 -18.43
C GLN A 116 8.90 18.08 -19.75
N CYS A 117 9.34 19.29 -20.08
CA CYS A 117 9.05 19.95 -21.35
C CYS A 117 10.16 19.57 -22.34
N SER A 118 9.85 18.69 -23.29
CA SER A 118 10.78 18.29 -24.35
C SER A 118 10.87 19.31 -25.48
N GLN A 119 9.80 20.07 -25.71
CA GLN A 119 9.76 21.16 -26.70
C GLN A 119 8.90 22.28 -26.17
N THR A 120 9.45 23.50 -26.14
CA THR A 120 8.74 24.71 -25.73
C THR A 120 7.81 25.18 -26.85
N ALA A 121 6.62 25.70 -26.48
CA ALA A 121 5.71 26.27 -27.46
C ALA A 121 6.31 27.53 -28.11
N SER A 122 6.07 27.72 -29.41
CA SER A 122 6.43 28.95 -30.12
C SER A 122 5.18 29.65 -30.64
N GLN A 123 5.13 30.96 -30.49
CA GLN A 123 4.06 31.76 -31.08
C GLN A 123 4.19 31.77 -32.60
N LYS A 124 3.05 31.93 -33.28
CA LYS A 124 3.04 32.11 -34.73
C LYS A 124 3.75 33.42 -35.07
N SER A 125 4.83 33.33 -35.83
CA SER A 125 5.57 34.47 -36.39
C SER A 125 5.37 34.53 -37.91
N ALA A 126 5.73 35.64 -38.55
CA ALA A 126 5.60 35.78 -40.00
C ALA A 126 6.37 34.67 -40.72
N GLY A 127 5.66 33.84 -41.51
CA GLY A 127 6.25 32.71 -42.24
C GLY A 127 6.40 31.40 -41.45
N GLN A 128 6.11 31.37 -40.14
CA GLN A 128 6.18 30.14 -39.33
C GLN A 128 4.86 29.84 -38.62
N SER A 129 4.39 28.60 -38.72
CA SER A 129 3.25 28.13 -37.91
C SER A 129 3.68 28.01 -36.43
N GLY A 130 2.85 28.53 -35.51
CA GLY A 130 3.10 28.35 -34.08
C GLY A 130 3.15 26.87 -33.70
N GLN A 131 4.09 26.50 -32.82
CA GLN A 131 4.27 25.13 -32.37
C GLN A 131 3.70 24.95 -30.96
N SER A 132 3.02 23.83 -30.73
CA SER A 132 2.56 23.46 -29.38
C SER A 132 3.70 22.89 -28.56
N ALA A 133 3.68 23.12 -27.24
CA ALA A 133 4.63 22.50 -26.35
C ALA A 133 4.42 20.96 -26.29
N VAL A 134 5.52 20.23 -26.13
CA VAL A 134 5.50 18.77 -26.00
C VAL A 134 6.03 18.40 -24.63
N TYR A 135 5.20 17.69 -23.86
CA TYR A 135 5.52 17.24 -22.52
C TYR A 135 5.58 15.70 -22.48
N SER A 136 6.43 15.19 -21.60
CA SER A 136 6.46 13.76 -21.28
C SER A 136 6.48 13.57 -19.76
N LEU A 137 6.08 12.39 -19.32
CA LEU A 137 6.37 11.97 -17.95
C LEU A 137 7.88 11.98 -17.73
N ARG A 138 8.30 12.41 -16.54
CA ARG A 138 9.70 12.34 -16.15
C ARG A 138 9.94 11.01 -15.46
N TRP A 139 10.85 10.21 -16.00
CA TRP A 139 11.27 8.94 -15.44
C TRP A 139 12.63 9.09 -14.78
N ALA A 140 12.80 8.51 -13.59
CA ALA A 140 14.09 8.49 -12.92
C ALA A 140 15.06 7.61 -13.73
N THR A 141 16.20 8.19 -14.12
CA THR A 141 17.24 7.52 -14.93
C THR A 141 18.19 6.67 -14.07
N THR A 142 18.31 6.99 -12.79
CA THR A 142 19.21 6.32 -11.85
C THR A 142 18.58 6.37 -10.45
N GLY A 143 18.64 5.25 -9.72
CA GLY A 143 18.42 5.25 -8.27
C GLY A 143 17.25 4.43 -7.75
N ASP A 144 17.20 4.39 -6.42
CA ASP A 144 16.23 3.67 -5.60
C ASP A 144 14.81 4.28 -5.70
N TYR A 145 13.83 3.54 -5.21
CA TYR A 145 12.46 4.06 -5.07
C TYR A 145 12.42 5.22 -4.06
N VAL A 146 12.10 6.43 -4.53
CA VAL A 146 11.95 7.62 -3.68
C VAL A 146 10.49 7.78 -3.25
N ASN A 147 10.28 7.90 -1.93
CA ASN A 147 8.98 8.13 -1.30
C ASN A 147 8.86 9.49 -0.59
N ASP A 148 9.74 10.43 -0.93
CA ASP A 148 9.74 11.81 -0.42
C ASP A 148 9.67 12.79 -1.58
N ILE A 149 8.76 13.76 -1.49
CA ILE A 149 8.54 14.78 -2.52
C ILE A 149 9.76 15.69 -2.72
N HIS A 150 10.53 15.95 -1.66
CA HIS A 150 11.69 16.86 -1.74
C HIS A 150 12.88 16.26 -2.50
N HIS A 151 12.98 14.94 -2.52
CA HIS A 151 14.02 14.19 -3.22
C HIS A 151 13.52 13.58 -4.54
N PHE A 152 12.25 13.82 -4.90
CA PHE A 152 11.64 13.23 -6.08
C PHE A 152 12.15 13.91 -7.35
N THR A 153 12.77 13.12 -8.23
CA THR A 153 13.35 13.60 -9.51
C THR A 153 12.70 12.97 -10.74
N GLY A 154 11.72 12.10 -10.54
CA GLY A 154 11.01 11.39 -11.61
C GLY A 154 10.42 10.06 -11.14
N PHE A 155 9.50 9.52 -11.92
CA PHE A 155 8.86 8.24 -11.64
C PHE A 155 9.86 7.08 -11.73
N PHE A 156 9.82 6.19 -10.74
CA PHE A 156 10.64 5.00 -10.68
C PHE A 156 10.30 4.02 -11.80
N THR A 157 11.33 3.46 -12.44
CA THR A 157 11.22 2.60 -13.62
C THR A 157 11.27 1.10 -13.30
N GLY A 158 11.73 0.71 -12.11
CA GLY A 158 11.86 -0.69 -11.71
C GLY A 158 10.52 -1.40 -11.38
N GLU A 159 10.61 -2.71 -11.16
CA GLU A 159 9.46 -3.58 -10.86
C GLU A 159 8.95 -3.43 -9.41
N GLY A 160 7.72 -3.88 -9.15
CA GLY A 160 7.14 -3.97 -7.79
C GLY A 160 6.55 -2.68 -7.21
N HIS A 161 6.82 -1.52 -7.79
CA HIS A 161 6.37 -0.21 -7.27
C HIS A 161 5.22 0.42 -8.07
N ARG A 162 4.27 -0.41 -8.52
CA ARG A 162 3.13 0.03 -9.32
C ARG A 162 1.83 -0.56 -8.81
N THR A 163 0.78 0.24 -8.88
CA THR A 163 -0.59 -0.14 -8.55
C THR A 163 -1.41 -0.21 -9.85
N PRO A 164 -2.12 -1.31 -10.14
CA PRO A 164 -3.07 -1.31 -11.23
C PRO A 164 -4.26 -0.44 -10.83
N VAL A 165 -4.42 0.68 -11.52
CA VAL A 165 -5.46 1.66 -11.24
C VAL A 165 -6.48 1.62 -12.37
N PRO A 166 -7.78 1.42 -12.09
CA PRO A 166 -8.82 1.35 -13.11
C PRO A 166 -8.84 2.61 -14.00
N ASN A 167 -9.05 2.46 -15.30
CA ASN A 167 -9.04 3.59 -16.25
C ASN A 167 -10.02 4.70 -15.88
N ARG A 168 -11.22 4.34 -15.40
CA ARG A 168 -12.24 5.30 -14.95
C ARG A 168 -11.77 6.21 -13.81
N PHE A 169 -10.73 5.85 -13.06
CA PHE A 169 -10.14 6.78 -12.09
C PHE A 169 -9.48 7.99 -12.77
N PHE A 170 -8.82 7.76 -13.91
CA PHE A 170 -8.22 8.82 -14.72
C PHE A 170 -9.23 9.51 -15.63
N ASP A 171 -10.22 8.77 -16.11
CA ASP A 171 -11.17 9.27 -17.10
C ASP A 171 -12.35 10.03 -16.44
N ASP A 172 -12.83 9.55 -15.28
CA ASP A 172 -14.01 10.13 -14.60
C ASP A 172 -13.65 10.84 -13.29
N VAL A 173 -12.88 10.21 -12.40
CA VAL A 173 -12.65 10.74 -11.04
C VAL A 173 -11.73 11.96 -11.07
N ILE A 174 -10.51 11.82 -11.60
CA ILE A 174 -9.51 12.91 -11.62
C ILE A 174 -10.04 14.19 -12.33
N PRO A 175 -10.66 14.11 -13.52
CA PRO A 175 -11.04 15.31 -14.27
C PRO A 175 -12.26 16.03 -13.69
N HIS A 176 -13.18 15.32 -13.04
CA HIS A 176 -14.47 15.87 -12.65
C HIS A 176 -14.60 16.14 -11.15
N GLU A 177 -13.89 15.40 -10.29
CA GLU A 177 -14.04 15.51 -8.84
C GLU A 177 -13.15 16.58 -8.18
N SER A 178 -13.52 16.96 -6.96
CA SER A 178 -12.68 17.80 -6.11
C SER A 178 -11.38 17.07 -5.71
N LEU A 179 -10.30 17.83 -5.46
CA LEU A 179 -9.01 17.22 -5.08
C LEU A 179 -9.13 16.35 -3.83
N SER A 180 -9.94 16.76 -2.84
CA SER A 180 -10.17 15.99 -1.62
C SER A 180 -10.81 14.63 -1.90
N VAL A 181 -11.78 14.58 -2.82
CA VAL A 181 -12.42 13.32 -3.24
C VAL A 181 -11.41 12.44 -4.00
N VAL A 182 -10.68 13.00 -4.95
CA VAL A 182 -9.64 12.28 -5.71
C VAL A 182 -8.59 11.66 -4.77
N LYS A 183 -8.11 12.43 -3.77
CA LYS A 183 -7.17 11.96 -2.75
C LYS A 183 -7.73 10.79 -1.93
N VAL A 184 -8.99 10.87 -1.50
CA VAL A 184 -9.64 9.79 -0.75
C VAL A 184 -9.79 8.53 -1.60
N VAL A 185 -10.29 8.65 -2.82
CA VAL A 185 -10.46 7.51 -3.73
C VAL A 185 -9.10 6.89 -4.07
N GLY A 186 -8.09 7.71 -4.37
CA GLY A 186 -6.72 7.25 -4.62
C GLY A 186 -6.10 6.52 -3.43
N ALA A 187 -6.34 7.00 -2.20
CA ALA A 187 -5.90 6.33 -0.98
C ALA A 187 -6.55 4.94 -0.82
N VAL A 188 -7.86 4.84 -1.05
CA VAL A 188 -8.57 3.55 -1.00
C VAL A 188 -8.03 2.60 -2.07
N ILE A 189 -7.85 3.07 -3.32
CA ILE A 189 -7.25 2.26 -4.40
C ILE A 189 -5.85 1.76 -4.00
N ARG A 190 -4.99 2.63 -3.47
CA ARG A 190 -3.62 2.26 -3.06
C ARG A 190 -3.61 1.15 -2.01
N HIS A 191 -4.48 1.26 -1.01
CA HIS A 191 -4.48 0.35 0.14
C HIS A 191 -5.28 -0.93 -0.07
N THR A 192 -6.14 -0.97 -1.09
CA THR A 192 -6.86 -2.17 -1.52
C THR A 192 -6.10 -2.83 -2.67
N VAL A 193 -6.22 -2.27 -3.86
CA VAL A 193 -5.67 -2.80 -5.11
C VAL A 193 -4.14 -2.80 -5.12
N GLY A 194 -3.51 -1.78 -4.54
CA GLY A 194 -2.04 -1.65 -4.52
C GLY A 194 -1.32 -2.63 -3.59
N TYR A 195 -2.04 -3.49 -2.87
CA TYR A 195 -1.44 -4.55 -2.06
C TYR A 195 -1.68 -5.91 -2.68
N GLN A 196 -0.59 -6.56 -3.10
CA GLN A 196 -0.58 -7.91 -3.64
C GLN A 196 0.00 -8.85 -2.58
N ASN A 197 -0.68 -9.96 -2.30
CA ASN A 197 -0.16 -10.99 -1.42
C ASN A 197 0.92 -11.81 -2.15
N GLN A 198 1.63 -12.65 -1.41
CA GLN A 198 2.70 -13.52 -1.95
C GLN A 198 2.24 -14.49 -3.04
N PHE A 199 0.92 -14.71 -3.18
CA PHE A 199 0.30 -15.59 -4.17
C PHE A 199 -0.30 -14.82 -5.36
N GLY A 200 -0.04 -13.52 -5.45
CA GLY A 200 -0.51 -12.67 -6.54
C GLY A 200 -1.95 -12.15 -6.39
N GLY A 201 -2.69 -12.60 -5.39
CA GLY A 201 -4.01 -12.08 -5.05
C GLY A 201 -3.94 -10.67 -4.49
N ARG A 202 -4.82 -9.77 -4.97
CA ARG A 202 -4.91 -8.39 -4.48
C ARG A 202 -5.98 -8.27 -3.39
N ARG A 203 -5.79 -7.34 -2.45
CA ARG A 203 -6.83 -7.05 -1.46
C ARG A 203 -8.01 -6.37 -2.13
N THR A 204 -9.21 -6.83 -1.83
CA THR A 204 -10.47 -6.21 -2.30
C THR A 204 -10.94 -5.11 -1.36
N SER A 205 -10.57 -5.20 -0.08
CA SER A 205 -10.88 -4.22 0.97
C SER A 205 -9.69 -4.01 1.91
N ALA A 206 -9.70 -2.89 2.65
CA ALA A 206 -8.66 -2.58 3.62
C ALA A 206 -9.24 -1.87 4.86
N PRO A 207 -8.83 -2.25 6.07
CA PRO A 207 -9.11 -1.47 7.27
C PRO A 207 -8.36 -0.13 7.18
N LEU A 208 -9.10 0.96 7.09
CA LEU A 208 -8.57 2.32 7.00
C LEU A 208 -9.24 3.18 8.05
N SER A 209 -8.48 3.47 9.11
CA SER A 209 -8.93 4.42 10.13
C SER A 209 -9.04 5.83 9.54
N TYR A 210 -9.89 6.65 10.14
CA TYR A 210 -10.05 8.04 9.75
C TYR A 210 -8.71 8.80 9.74
N SER A 211 -7.92 8.65 10.80
CA SER A 211 -6.60 9.25 10.95
C SER A 211 -5.57 8.70 9.96
N GLN A 212 -5.75 7.48 9.45
CA GLN A 212 -4.87 6.91 8.42
C GLN A 212 -5.17 7.53 7.05
N ILE A 213 -6.45 7.61 6.67
CA ILE A 213 -6.84 8.29 5.42
C ILE A 213 -6.40 9.75 5.47
N GLN A 214 -6.63 10.44 6.59
CA GLN A 214 -6.22 11.83 6.77
C GLN A 214 -4.73 12.05 6.55
N ARG A 215 -3.88 11.24 7.20
CA ARG A 215 -2.43 11.32 7.09
C ARG A 215 -1.94 10.99 5.69
N TYR A 216 -2.45 9.91 5.09
CA TYR A 216 -2.03 9.47 3.76
C TYR A 216 -2.46 10.44 2.65
N SER A 217 -3.70 10.94 2.70
CA SER A 217 -4.22 11.92 1.73
C SER A 217 -3.68 13.34 1.92
N ASN A 218 -2.97 13.59 3.03
CA ASN A 218 -2.52 14.91 3.45
C ASN A 218 -3.68 15.93 3.43
N LEU A 219 -4.79 15.58 4.08
CA LEU A 219 -5.94 16.47 4.28
C LEU A 219 -5.89 17.07 5.68
N GLY A 220 -5.59 18.37 5.77
CA GLY A 220 -5.45 19.07 7.05
C GLY A 220 -6.75 19.16 7.85
N ASP A 221 -7.88 19.31 7.15
CA ASP A 221 -9.18 19.49 7.79
C ASP A 221 -9.99 18.18 7.86
N ARG A 222 -10.45 17.87 9.07
CA ARG A 222 -11.32 16.72 9.31
C ARG A 222 -12.68 16.89 8.68
N SER A 223 -13.26 18.10 8.64
CA SER A 223 -14.61 18.26 8.08
C SER A 223 -14.62 17.98 6.57
N THR A 224 -13.59 18.46 5.87
CA THR A 224 -13.33 18.22 4.45
C THR A 224 -13.14 16.74 4.17
N LEU A 225 -12.37 16.02 5.00
CA LEU A 225 -12.22 14.56 4.86
C LEU A 225 -13.56 13.82 5.00
N ALA A 226 -14.38 14.18 5.99
CA ALA A 226 -15.69 13.54 6.20
C ALA A 226 -16.63 13.81 5.03
N GLN A 227 -16.62 15.03 4.49
CA GLN A 227 -17.40 15.38 3.29
C GLN A 227 -16.90 14.61 2.07
N ALA A 228 -15.59 14.52 1.85
CA ALA A 228 -15.01 13.79 0.73
C ALA A 228 -15.30 12.28 0.78
N ILE A 229 -15.21 11.65 1.96
CA ILE A 229 -15.58 10.23 2.15
C ILE A 229 -17.06 10.04 1.84
N ARG A 230 -17.95 10.85 2.42
CA ARG A 230 -19.40 10.75 2.18
C ARG A 230 -19.74 10.92 0.71
N HIS A 231 -19.17 11.94 0.06
CA HIS A 231 -19.37 12.18 -1.36
C HIS A 231 -18.90 10.98 -2.20
N ALA A 232 -17.69 10.47 -1.94
CA ALA A 232 -17.15 9.32 -2.66
C ALA A 232 -17.99 8.03 -2.48
N GLN A 233 -18.67 7.87 -1.34
CA GLN A 233 -19.61 6.78 -1.11
C GLN A 233 -20.95 6.99 -1.82
N GLN A 234 -21.47 8.21 -1.78
CA GLN A 234 -22.75 8.59 -2.41
C GLN A 234 -22.68 8.50 -3.94
N THR A 235 -21.59 9.00 -4.53
CA THR A 235 -21.37 8.89 -5.99
C THR A 235 -21.07 7.45 -6.41
N GLY A 236 -20.55 6.63 -5.49
CA GLY A 236 -20.28 5.21 -5.72
C GLY A 236 -18.87 4.88 -6.18
N TYR A 237 -17.87 5.72 -5.87
CA TYR A 237 -16.46 5.37 -6.11
C TYR A 237 -15.95 4.35 -5.09
N ILE A 238 -16.33 4.53 -3.82
CA ILE A 238 -15.91 3.65 -2.72
C ILE A 238 -17.11 3.17 -1.93
N GLU A 239 -16.92 2.12 -1.16
CA GLU A 239 -17.90 1.61 -0.21
C GLU A 239 -17.27 1.33 1.15
N CYS A 240 -18.04 1.51 2.21
CA CYS A 240 -17.66 1.08 3.55
C CYS A 240 -18.21 -0.33 3.74
N VAL A 241 -17.33 -1.32 3.64
CA VAL A 241 -17.67 -2.76 3.77
C VAL A 241 -18.03 -3.08 5.22
N GLN A 242 -17.32 -2.46 6.16
CA GLN A 242 -17.57 -2.63 7.59
C GLN A 242 -17.37 -1.30 8.30
N SER A 243 -18.38 -0.86 9.05
CA SER A 243 -18.28 0.34 9.88
C SER A 243 -17.29 0.13 11.02
N GLY A 244 -16.50 1.15 11.30
CA GLY A 244 -15.60 1.15 12.46
C GLY A 244 -16.38 1.27 13.76
N HIS A 245 -15.77 0.83 14.85
CA HIS A 245 -16.32 0.93 16.19
C HIS A 245 -15.35 1.66 17.11
N PHE A 246 -15.84 2.71 17.78
CA PHE A 246 -15.10 3.41 18.82
C PHE A 246 -15.54 2.88 20.18
N SER A 247 -14.61 2.30 20.93
CA SER A 247 -14.82 1.86 22.32
C SER A 247 -13.77 2.51 23.22
N PRO A 248 -14.09 2.83 24.50
CA PRO A 248 -13.09 3.24 25.49
C PRO A 248 -12.01 2.16 25.70
N ASN A 249 -12.36 0.89 25.47
CA ASN A 249 -11.42 -0.21 25.48
C ASN A 249 -10.71 -0.32 24.13
N SER A 250 -9.40 -0.06 24.10
CA SER A 250 -8.59 -0.09 22.88
C SER A 250 -8.59 -1.44 22.16
N ALA A 251 -8.80 -2.55 22.88
CA ALA A 251 -8.90 -3.89 22.29
C ALA A 251 -10.19 -4.10 21.47
N GLN A 252 -11.22 -3.29 21.73
CA GLN A 252 -12.51 -3.32 21.04
C GLN A 252 -12.62 -2.24 19.96
N GLN A 253 -11.63 -1.34 19.86
CA GLN A 253 -11.60 -0.34 18.81
C GLN A 253 -11.32 -1.00 17.46
N GLN A 254 -12.17 -0.72 16.47
CA GLN A 254 -12.03 -1.24 15.12
C GLN A 254 -12.10 -0.10 14.11
N SER A 255 -11.12 -0.04 13.20
CA SER A 255 -11.18 0.89 12.08
C SER A 255 -12.25 0.46 11.09
N ALA A 256 -12.89 1.43 10.44
CA ALA A 256 -13.74 1.15 9.29
C ALA A 256 -12.95 0.47 8.17
N THR A 257 -13.60 -0.45 7.45
CA THR A 257 -13.03 -1.15 6.30
C THR A 257 -13.66 -0.60 5.03
N TYR A 258 -12.82 -0.14 4.11
CA TYR A 258 -13.26 0.43 2.84
C TYR A 258 -12.82 -0.45 1.67
N ALA A 259 -13.60 -0.40 0.60
CA ALA A 259 -13.31 -1.00 -0.68
C ALA A 259 -13.58 -0.01 -1.82
N VAL A 260 -12.95 -0.25 -2.96
CA VAL A 260 -13.36 0.36 -4.22
C VAL A 260 -14.67 -0.30 -4.65
N ARG A 261 -15.67 0.49 -5.07
CA ARG A 261 -16.90 -0.10 -5.60
C ARG A 261 -16.63 -0.59 -7.01
N TRP A 262 -16.62 -1.91 -7.17
CA TRP A 262 -16.52 -2.54 -8.48
C TRP A 262 -17.87 -2.52 -9.18
N LEU A 263 -17.85 -2.40 -10.51
CA LEU A 263 -19.04 -2.58 -11.33
C LEU A 263 -19.53 -4.01 -11.10
N GLN A 264 -20.71 -4.16 -10.49
CA GLN A 264 -21.35 -5.47 -10.37
C GLN A 264 -21.64 -5.92 -11.79
N GLN A 265 -20.86 -6.88 -12.30
CA GLN A 265 -21.36 -7.70 -13.39
C GLN A 265 -22.67 -8.28 -12.88
N ALA A 266 -23.77 -7.97 -13.56
CA ALA A 266 -25.01 -8.70 -13.39
C ALA A 266 -24.64 -10.18 -13.28
N LYS A 267 -25.10 -10.84 -12.20
CA LYS A 267 -24.95 -12.28 -12.03
C LYS A 267 -25.40 -12.97 -13.32
N SER A 268 -24.47 -13.39 -14.17
CA SER A 268 -24.69 -14.28 -15.30
C SER A 268 -23.35 -14.86 -15.72
N PRO A 269 -23.08 -16.14 -15.39
CA PRO A 269 -21.97 -16.87 -15.95
C PRO A 269 -22.40 -17.42 -17.31
N GLN A 270 -22.45 -16.59 -18.36
CA GLN A 270 -22.43 -17.05 -19.75
C GLN A 270 -22.40 -15.86 -20.73
N ASP A 271 -21.64 -16.07 -21.80
CA ASP A 271 -21.60 -15.29 -23.04
C ASP A 271 -20.98 -13.89 -23.00
N GLY A 272 -19.65 -13.90 -23.15
CA GLY A 272 -18.90 -12.78 -23.71
C GLY A 272 -19.34 -12.48 -25.15
N SER A 273 -20.39 -11.70 -25.29
CA SER A 273 -20.78 -11.09 -26.57
C SER A 273 -19.96 -9.82 -26.81
N LYS A 274 -19.15 -9.88 -27.85
CA LYS A 274 -18.25 -8.85 -28.36
C LYS A 274 -19.07 -7.90 -29.24
N ASN A 275 -19.05 -6.59 -28.97
CA ASN A 275 -19.31 -5.59 -30.02
C ASN A 275 -18.15 -4.58 -30.08
N ARG A 276 -17.61 -4.43 -31.30
CA ARG A 276 -16.44 -3.63 -31.73
C ARG A 276 -16.81 -2.15 -31.95
N PRO A 277 -15.80 -1.26 -32.06
CA PRO A 277 -15.36 -0.87 -33.40
C PRO A 277 -13.89 -1.23 -33.67
N ALA A 278 -13.58 -1.36 -34.96
CA ALA A 278 -12.28 -1.69 -35.56
C ALA A 278 -11.14 -0.76 -35.07
N SER A 279 -9.87 -1.13 -35.00
CA SER A 279 -9.07 -2.21 -35.59
C SER A 279 -7.88 -2.50 -34.66
N GLU A 280 -7.50 -3.78 -34.57
CA GLU A 280 -6.22 -4.30 -34.04
C GLU A 280 -5.68 -3.71 -32.72
N GLN A 281 -6.23 -4.18 -31.60
CA GLN A 281 -5.63 -4.03 -30.27
C GLN A 281 -5.72 -5.37 -29.52
N PHE A 282 -4.57 -5.97 -29.21
CA PHE A 282 -4.48 -7.24 -28.50
C PHE A 282 -4.67 -7.04 -26.98
N LYS A 283 -5.37 -7.99 -26.36
CA LYS A 283 -5.66 -8.05 -24.92
C LYS A 283 -4.47 -8.66 -24.18
N ASN A 284 -4.17 -8.14 -22.99
CA ASN A 284 -3.18 -8.70 -22.07
C ASN A 284 -3.57 -10.13 -21.62
N PRO A 285 -2.75 -11.17 -21.87
CA PRO A 285 -2.92 -12.46 -21.23
C PRO A 285 -2.25 -12.47 -19.86
N THR A 286 -3.02 -12.59 -18.79
CA THR A 286 -2.50 -12.91 -17.45
C THR A 286 -2.31 -14.42 -17.35
N SER A 287 -1.05 -14.86 -17.32
CA SER A 287 -0.67 -16.18 -16.86
C SER A 287 -0.10 -16.07 -15.44
N ILE A 288 -0.31 -17.11 -14.65
CA ILE A 288 0.27 -17.43 -13.33
C ILE A 288 -0.75 -17.29 -12.19
N GLY A 289 -1.39 -18.41 -11.90
CA GLY A 289 -2.14 -18.68 -10.68
C GLY A 289 -2.46 -20.17 -10.62
N SER A 290 -1.57 -20.98 -10.02
CA SER A 290 -1.81 -22.40 -9.75
C SER A 290 -2.73 -22.55 -8.53
N GLU A 291 -3.81 -23.29 -8.72
CA GLU A 291 -4.86 -23.57 -7.74
C GLU A 291 -4.46 -24.68 -6.75
N THR A 292 -4.82 -24.55 -5.47
CA THR A 292 -5.27 -25.66 -4.61
C THR A 292 -6.06 -25.11 -3.40
N PRO A 293 -7.06 -25.85 -2.86
CA PRO A 293 -8.08 -25.32 -1.95
C PRO A 293 -7.75 -25.52 -0.44
N PRO A 294 -8.43 -24.82 0.50
CA PRO A 294 -8.11 -24.87 1.92
C PRO A 294 -8.98 -25.83 2.74
N THR A 295 -8.36 -26.54 3.68
CA THR A 295 -9.02 -27.32 4.75
C THR A 295 -8.80 -26.68 6.13
N ASP A 296 -9.92 -26.58 6.86
CA ASP A 296 -10.25 -26.42 8.29
C ASP A 296 -9.25 -26.05 9.42
N ARG A 297 -9.60 -24.93 10.11
CA ARG A 297 -10.18 -24.79 11.47
C ARG A 297 -9.48 -25.27 12.78
N PHE A 298 -9.64 -24.42 13.81
CA PHE A 298 -9.57 -24.60 15.30
C PHE A 298 -8.19 -24.41 16.00
N LYS A 299 -8.02 -24.03 17.29
CA LYS A 299 -8.80 -23.48 18.44
C LYS A 299 -7.76 -23.04 19.51
N ASN A 300 -8.09 -22.06 20.36
CA ASN A 300 -7.34 -21.72 21.59
C ASN A 300 -7.49 -22.79 22.67
N GLN A 301 -6.47 -22.99 23.53
CA GLN A 301 -6.66 -23.44 24.93
C GLN A 301 -5.59 -22.86 25.89
N THR A 302 -6.08 -22.38 27.04
CA THR A 302 -5.41 -21.96 28.27
C THR A 302 -5.35 -23.10 29.29
N SER A 303 -4.39 -23.07 30.22
CA SER A 303 -4.49 -23.33 31.69
C SER A 303 -3.29 -24.09 32.30
N LYS A 304 -2.91 -23.68 33.53
CA LYS A 304 -2.19 -24.37 34.64
C LYS A 304 -1.85 -23.26 35.67
N LYS A 305 -2.54 -23.07 36.82
CA LYS A 305 -2.79 -23.83 38.06
C LYS A 305 -1.56 -23.94 38.99
N ASP A 306 -1.60 -23.16 40.06
CA ASP A 306 -0.63 -22.99 41.15
C ASP A 306 -0.67 -24.10 42.20
N THR A 307 0.47 -24.36 42.86
CA THR A 307 0.54 -25.05 44.16
C THR A 307 1.74 -24.56 44.96
N SER A 308 1.51 -24.01 46.17
CA SER A 308 2.21 -24.34 47.44
C SER A 308 2.07 -23.20 48.48
N THR A 309 1.49 -23.53 49.64
CA THR A 309 0.99 -22.54 50.64
C THR A 309 1.85 -22.47 51.92
N ASN A 310 2.99 -23.17 51.98
CA ASN A 310 3.78 -23.29 53.22
C ASN A 310 5.12 -22.52 53.26
N ASP A 311 5.59 -21.96 52.13
CA ASP A 311 6.80 -21.11 52.09
C ASP A 311 6.51 -19.61 52.37
N ILE A 312 5.23 -19.24 52.43
CA ILE A 312 4.76 -17.84 52.42
C ILE A 312 5.07 -17.10 53.74
N ASN A 313 5.09 -17.82 54.88
CA ASN A 313 5.14 -17.17 56.21
C ASN A 313 6.56 -16.69 56.60
N LYS A 314 7.62 -17.45 56.25
CA LYS A 314 9.01 -17.02 56.45
C LYS A 314 9.44 -15.95 55.43
N GLN A 315 8.93 -16.03 54.21
CA GLN A 315 9.19 -15.02 53.17
C GLN A 315 8.50 -13.69 53.49
N GLN A 316 7.31 -13.70 54.11
CA GLN A 316 6.62 -12.47 54.53
C GLN A 316 7.37 -11.71 55.62
N GLN A 317 7.92 -12.38 56.64
CA GLN A 317 8.66 -11.69 57.71
C GLN A 317 9.97 -11.06 57.19
N ALA A 318 10.70 -11.76 56.30
CA ALA A 318 11.90 -11.22 55.67
C ALA A 318 11.60 -10.05 54.72
N ALA A 319 10.50 -10.14 53.95
CA ALA A 319 10.05 -9.08 53.06
C ALA A 319 9.62 -7.82 53.83
N VAL A 320 8.93 -7.97 54.96
CA VAL A 320 8.55 -6.85 55.84
C VAL A 320 9.79 -6.18 56.45
N ALA A 321 10.77 -6.95 56.92
CA ALA A 321 12.02 -6.40 57.46
C ALA A 321 12.80 -5.57 56.41
N ASN A 322 12.87 -6.06 55.16
CA ASN A 322 13.51 -5.33 54.06
C ASN A 322 12.75 -4.05 53.68
N ALA A 323 11.41 -4.09 53.66
CA ALA A 323 10.59 -2.93 53.38
C ALA A 323 10.73 -1.85 54.46
N VAL A 324 10.83 -2.25 55.74
CA VAL A 324 11.11 -1.33 56.85
C VAL A 324 12.47 -0.68 56.68
N SER A 325 13.51 -1.45 56.35
CA SER A 325 14.87 -0.91 56.10
C SER A 325 14.88 0.13 54.98
N LEU A 326 14.24 -0.18 53.84
CA LEU A 326 14.12 0.73 52.70
C LEU A 326 13.43 2.04 53.08
N LEU A 327 12.32 1.97 53.82
CA LEU A 327 11.57 3.16 54.25
C LEU A 327 12.35 4.00 55.27
N THR A 328 13.02 3.36 56.23
CA THR A 328 13.87 4.09 57.20
C THR A 328 15.06 4.78 56.51
N ASN A 329 15.67 4.15 55.50
CA ASN A 329 16.76 4.75 54.74
C ASN A 329 16.31 5.96 53.91
N THR A 330 15.02 6.05 53.59
CA THR A 330 14.43 7.21 52.90
C THR A 330 14.01 8.34 53.84
N GLY A 331 14.21 8.17 55.16
CA GLY A 331 13.94 9.18 56.19
C GLY A 331 12.56 9.08 56.85
N LEU A 332 11.81 7.98 56.66
CA LEU A 332 10.59 7.73 57.43
C LEU A 332 10.91 7.29 58.85
N ASP A 333 10.10 7.76 59.80
CA ASP A 333 10.10 7.27 61.18
C ASP A 333 9.84 5.75 61.24
N ARG A 334 10.57 5.06 62.13
CA ARG A 334 10.59 3.60 62.23
C ARG A 334 9.21 3.02 62.56
N ALA A 335 8.45 3.67 63.45
CA ALA A 335 7.10 3.19 63.80
C ALA A 335 6.13 3.32 62.61
N THR A 336 6.30 4.36 61.79
CA THR A 336 5.52 4.56 60.57
C THR A 336 5.93 3.60 59.45
N ALA A 337 7.22 3.33 59.30
CA ALA A 337 7.76 2.38 58.33
C ALA A 337 7.27 0.94 58.58
N ILE A 338 7.24 0.49 59.84
CA ILE A 338 6.70 -0.82 60.25
C ILE A 338 5.23 -0.94 59.84
N LYS A 339 4.40 0.05 60.21
CA LYS A 339 2.97 0.04 59.87
C LYS A 339 2.71 -0.02 58.36
N LEU A 340 3.50 0.69 57.55
CA LEU A 340 3.35 0.69 56.09
C LEU A 340 3.83 -0.62 55.46
N ALA A 341 4.96 -1.14 55.92
CA ALA A 341 5.53 -2.40 55.43
C ALA A 341 4.61 -3.59 55.72
N GLU A 342 4.03 -3.66 56.92
CA GLU A 342 3.05 -4.70 57.30
C GLU A 342 1.75 -4.60 56.51
N LYS A 343 1.27 -3.37 56.25
CA LYS A 343 -0.02 -3.13 55.58
C LYS A 343 0.03 -3.35 54.07
N ARG A 344 1.14 -3.04 53.40
CA ARG A 344 1.23 -3.00 51.92
C ARG A 344 2.27 -3.94 51.32
N GLY A 345 3.24 -4.41 52.10
CA GLY A 345 4.26 -5.35 51.65
C GLY A 345 5.40 -4.73 50.81
N LEU A 346 6.45 -5.52 50.59
CA LEU A 346 7.73 -5.08 49.99
C LEU A 346 7.59 -4.57 48.55
N THR A 347 6.83 -5.27 47.71
CA THR A 347 6.72 -4.95 46.28
C THR A 347 6.07 -3.59 46.03
N ILE A 348 5.05 -3.22 46.82
CA ILE A 348 4.41 -1.91 46.72
C ILE A 348 5.38 -0.81 47.18
N VAL A 349 6.11 -1.04 48.28
CA VAL A 349 7.11 -0.10 48.80
C VAL A 349 8.22 0.16 47.78
N GLU A 350 8.78 -0.90 47.17
CA GLU A 350 9.81 -0.79 46.13
C GLU A 350 9.29 -0.05 44.88
N ASN A 351 8.09 -0.37 44.42
CA ASN A 351 7.47 0.29 43.27
C ASN A 351 7.25 1.80 43.52
N GLN A 352 6.71 2.17 44.69
CA GLN A 352 6.47 3.58 44.99
C GLN A 352 7.78 4.36 45.19
N LEU A 353 8.81 3.73 45.76
CA LEU A 353 10.15 4.31 45.85
C LEU A 353 10.77 4.56 44.46
N ALA A 354 10.66 3.58 43.54
CA ALA A 354 11.16 3.72 42.17
C ALA A 354 10.41 4.80 41.37
N TRP A 355 9.15 5.07 41.70
CA TRP A 355 8.33 6.06 41.00
C TRP A 355 8.39 7.46 41.62
N LEU A 356 8.94 7.60 42.83
CA LEU A 356 8.92 8.84 43.60
C LEU A 356 9.51 10.03 42.83
N GLU A 357 10.68 9.84 42.20
CA GLU A 357 11.34 10.88 41.40
C GLU A 357 10.52 11.27 40.17
N SER A 358 9.82 10.32 39.55
CA SER A 358 8.99 10.59 38.37
C SER A 358 7.66 11.27 38.71
N ARG A 359 7.31 11.39 39.99
CA ARG A 359 6.13 12.11 40.47
C ARG A 359 6.40 13.60 40.77
N ASN A 360 7.67 14.05 40.71
CA ASN A 360 8.08 15.45 40.96
C ASN A 360 7.50 16.06 42.25
N PRO A 361 7.87 15.57 43.45
CA PRO A 361 7.37 16.11 44.70
C PRO A 361 7.81 17.58 44.92
N THR A 362 6.87 18.51 45.02
CA THR A 362 7.13 19.96 45.08
C THR A 362 7.40 20.53 46.47
N SER A 363 7.00 19.86 47.55
CA SER A 363 7.18 20.40 48.92
C SER A 363 7.41 19.36 50.01
N ASN A 364 6.71 18.22 49.99
CA ASN A 364 6.87 17.18 51.02
C ASN A 364 7.04 15.78 50.41
N ARG A 365 8.28 15.43 50.07
CA ARG A 365 8.68 14.16 49.45
C ARG A 365 8.30 12.95 50.31
N ILE A 366 8.54 13.02 51.62
CA ILE A 366 8.25 11.93 52.57
C ILE A 366 6.75 11.77 52.78
N GLY A 367 6.02 12.88 52.94
CA GLY A 367 4.56 12.87 53.06
C GLY A 367 3.87 12.33 51.80
N MET A 368 4.40 12.66 50.62
CA MET A 368 3.93 12.12 49.34
C MET A 368 4.21 10.62 49.21
N LEU A 369 5.42 10.16 49.57
CA LEU A 369 5.77 8.74 49.57
C LEU A 369 4.85 7.94 50.51
N ARG A 370 4.61 8.46 51.72
CA ARG A 370 3.68 7.85 52.69
C ARG A 370 2.28 7.68 52.10
N LYS A 371 1.75 8.74 51.50
CA LYS A 371 0.41 8.74 50.89
C LYS A 371 0.34 7.80 49.68
N ALA A 372 1.38 7.78 48.85
CA ALA A 372 1.46 6.93 47.66
C ALA A 372 1.52 5.43 48.02
N ILE A 373 2.19 5.06 49.12
CA ILE A 373 2.19 3.68 49.63
C ILE A 373 0.85 3.35 50.28
N ASP A 374 0.32 4.25 51.11
CA ASP A 374 -0.92 3.98 51.85
C ASP A 374 -2.15 3.88 50.94
N GLU A 375 -2.19 4.64 49.84
CA GLU A 375 -3.28 4.63 48.84
C GLU A 375 -2.96 3.77 47.60
N ASP A 376 -1.79 3.12 47.55
CA ASP A 376 -1.31 2.32 46.41
C ASP A 376 -1.46 3.02 45.05
N TRP A 377 -0.78 4.16 44.91
CA TRP A 377 -0.94 5.00 43.72
C TRP A 377 -0.48 4.30 42.45
N PRO A 378 -1.24 4.38 41.34
CA PRO A 378 -0.87 3.74 40.09
C PRO A 378 0.43 4.31 39.53
N LYS A 379 1.10 3.50 38.71
CA LYS A 379 2.34 3.86 38.01
C LYS A 379 2.20 5.22 37.31
N PRO A 380 3.15 6.16 37.46
CA PRO A 380 3.10 7.44 36.79
C PRO A 380 2.97 7.29 35.27
N ALA A 381 2.06 8.05 34.66
CA ALA A 381 1.79 8.01 33.22
C ALA A 381 3.06 8.20 32.38
N ALA A 382 3.97 9.07 32.82
CA ALA A 382 5.24 9.31 32.15
C ALA A 382 6.14 8.06 32.03
N ILE A 383 6.20 7.22 33.07
CA ILE A 383 6.97 5.97 33.04
C ILE A 383 6.22 4.93 32.18
N ALA A 384 4.91 4.81 32.35
CA ALA A 384 4.09 3.88 31.59
C ALA A 384 4.18 4.15 30.07
N ASP A 385 4.13 5.42 29.67
CA ASP A 385 4.27 5.84 28.28
C ASP A 385 5.69 5.58 27.74
N ARG A 386 6.72 5.82 28.55
CA ARG A 386 8.12 5.55 28.17
C ARG A 386 8.36 4.06 27.93
N GLU A 387 7.87 3.20 28.82
CA GLU A 387 7.97 1.74 28.67
C GLU A 387 7.20 1.24 27.47
N LYS A 388 5.96 1.72 27.27
CA LYS A 388 5.15 1.39 26.09
C LYS A 388 5.88 1.76 24.80
N ARG A 389 6.42 2.97 24.71
CA ARG A 389 7.22 3.41 23.55
C ARG A 389 8.48 2.56 23.36
N SER A 390 9.14 2.14 24.45
CA SER A 390 10.31 1.27 24.40
C SER A 390 9.96 -0.13 23.85
N GLN A 391 8.87 -0.71 24.33
CA GLN A 391 8.36 -2.01 23.87
C GLN A 391 7.92 -1.96 22.41
N GLU A 392 7.22 -0.90 22.00
CA GLU A 392 6.84 -0.67 20.60
C GLU A 392 8.07 -0.57 19.70
N ARG A 393 9.11 0.18 20.11
CA ARG A 393 10.38 0.27 19.39
C ARG A 393 11.07 -1.09 19.26
N LEU A 394 11.11 -1.87 20.34
CA LEU A 394 11.73 -3.20 20.33
C LEU A 394 10.98 -4.15 19.39
N LYS A 395 9.65 -4.14 19.43
CA LYS A 395 8.79 -4.92 18.53
C LYS A 395 9.01 -4.53 17.07
N HIS A 396 9.04 -3.23 16.78
CA HIS A 396 9.29 -2.72 15.43
C HIS A 396 10.70 -3.11 14.94
N ARG A 397 11.71 -3.04 15.80
CA ARG A 397 13.08 -3.46 15.47
C ARG A 397 13.16 -4.95 15.13
N ARG A 398 12.52 -5.81 15.93
CA ARG A 398 12.44 -7.26 15.64
C ARG A 398 11.73 -7.56 14.33
N GLN A 399 10.60 -6.91 14.07
CA GLN A 399 9.86 -7.08 12.82
C GLN A 399 10.67 -6.62 11.60
N ASN A 400 11.38 -5.50 11.71
CA ASN A 400 12.23 -5.02 10.64
C ASN A 400 13.43 -5.95 10.39
N GLN A 401 14.06 -6.47 11.44
CA GLN A 401 15.14 -7.45 11.30
C GLN A 401 14.65 -8.74 10.63
N GLN A 402 13.47 -9.23 11.00
CA GLN A 402 12.89 -10.41 10.38
C GLN A 402 12.57 -10.16 8.89
N ARG A 403 11.97 -9.01 8.55
CA ARG A 403 11.72 -8.64 7.15
C ARG A 403 13.01 -8.51 6.34
N GLN A 404 14.06 -7.90 6.91
CA GLN A 404 15.35 -7.79 6.25
C GLN A 404 15.98 -9.16 5.98
N GLN A 405 15.84 -10.11 6.90
CA GLN A 405 16.32 -11.50 6.70
C GLN A 405 15.50 -12.25 5.65
N GLU A 406 14.18 -12.04 5.62
CA GLU A 406 13.30 -12.62 4.60
C GLU A 406 13.62 -12.03 3.20
N ASP A 407 13.77 -10.71 3.11
CA ASP A 407 14.11 -10.00 1.87
C ASP A 407 15.50 -10.39 1.35
N SER A 408 16.49 -10.54 2.23
CA SER A 408 17.83 -11.00 1.83
C SER A 408 17.79 -12.44 1.32
N ALA A 409 17.07 -13.35 2.00
CA ALA A 409 16.92 -14.73 1.56
C ALA A 409 16.22 -14.83 0.19
N ILE A 410 15.17 -14.04 -0.04
CA ILE A 410 14.48 -13.97 -1.34
C ILE A 410 15.42 -13.43 -2.43
N THR A 411 16.22 -12.42 -2.11
CA THR A 411 17.17 -11.82 -3.06
C THR A 411 18.26 -12.82 -3.46
N GLU A 412 18.83 -13.53 -2.49
CA GLU A 412 19.79 -14.61 -2.73
C GLU A 412 19.18 -15.72 -3.60
N GLU A 413 17.94 -16.13 -3.32
CA GLU A 413 17.24 -17.13 -4.13
C GLU A 413 17.01 -16.66 -5.57
N LYS A 414 16.60 -15.41 -5.77
CA LYS A 414 16.45 -14.82 -7.11
C LYS A 414 17.77 -14.78 -7.87
N GLN A 415 18.86 -14.40 -7.21
CA GLN A 415 20.19 -14.40 -7.81
C GLN A 415 20.62 -15.81 -8.22
N GLN A 416 20.40 -16.82 -7.38
CA GLN A 416 20.69 -18.22 -7.72
C GLN A 416 19.88 -18.69 -8.93
N ARG A 417 18.58 -18.35 -8.99
CA ARG A 417 17.73 -18.67 -10.15
C ARG A 417 18.22 -18.01 -11.43
N GLN A 418 18.64 -16.74 -11.36
CA GLN A 418 19.18 -16.01 -12.49
C GLN A 418 20.50 -16.61 -12.97
N GLN A 419 21.43 -16.91 -12.05
CA GLN A 419 22.70 -17.57 -12.37
C GLN A 419 22.47 -18.94 -13.02
N ARG A 420 21.55 -19.76 -12.50
CA ARG A 420 21.19 -21.04 -13.12
C ARG A 420 20.64 -20.85 -14.53
N LYS A 421 19.71 -19.91 -14.73
CA LYS A 421 19.15 -19.61 -16.05
C LYS A 421 20.25 -19.18 -17.03
N GLN A 422 21.19 -18.34 -16.59
CA GLN A 422 22.32 -17.91 -17.42
C GLN A 422 23.22 -19.09 -17.82
N ARG A 423 23.53 -20.01 -16.88
CA ARG A 423 24.29 -21.23 -17.20
C ARG A 423 23.58 -22.11 -18.22
N LEU A 424 22.27 -22.33 -18.06
CA LEU A 424 21.48 -23.12 -18.99
C LEU A 424 21.37 -22.47 -20.38
N LEU A 425 21.29 -21.14 -20.44
CA LEU A 425 21.33 -20.41 -21.71
C LEU A 425 22.71 -20.46 -22.37
N ALA A 426 23.79 -20.50 -21.59
CA ALA A 426 25.15 -20.68 -22.13
C ALA A 426 25.32 -22.09 -22.73
N GLU A 427 24.85 -23.14 -22.03
CA GLU A 427 24.79 -24.51 -22.55
C GLU A 427 23.94 -24.61 -23.83
N TRP A 428 22.78 -23.94 -23.85
CA TRP A 428 21.98 -23.84 -25.07
C TRP A 428 22.78 -23.16 -26.19
N GLY A 429 23.46 -22.06 -25.90
CA GLY A 429 24.25 -21.28 -26.85
C GLY A 429 25.43 -22.07 -27.45
N SER A 430 26.06 -22.95 -26.69
CA SER A 430 27.19 -23.79 -27.15
C SER A 430 26.75 -25.11 -27.80
N ALA A 431 25.49 -25.53 -27.62
CA ALA A 431 24.98 -26.78 -28.16
C ALA A 431 24.84 -26.78 -29.69
N THR A 432 25.05 -27.96 -30.29
CA THR A 432 24.83 -28.17 -31.74
C THR A 432 23.35 -28.12 -32.09
N THR A 433 23.03 -27.90 -33.36
CA THR A 433 21.65 -27.89 -33.88
C THR A 433 20.91 -29.19 -33.53
N GLU A 434 21.59 -30.33 -33.62
CA GLU A 434 21.04 -31.66 -33.30
C GLU A 434 20.71 -31.79 -31.81
N GLN A 435 21.61 -31.36 -30.93
CA GLN A 435 21.38 -31.36 -29.48
C GLN A 435 20.19 -30.49 -29.09
N ARG A 436 20.10 -29.28 -29.67
CA ARG A 436 18.97 -28.37 -29.45
C ARG A 436 17.65 -29.00 -29.89
N GLN A 437 17.64 -29.63 -31.06
CA GLN A 437 16.45 -30.30 -31.59
C GLN A 437 16.05 -31.51 -30.74
N HIS A 438 17.04 -32.26 -30.22
CA HIS A 438 16.82 -33.35 -29.28
C HIS A 438 16.14 -32.86 -27.98
N TRP A 439 16.65 -31.79 -27.37
CA TRP A 439 16.06 -31.21 -26.16
C TRP A 439 14.65 -30.62 -26.38
N ILE A 440 14.41 -29.95 -27.51
CA ILE A 440 13.06 -29.47 -27.89
C ILE A 440 12.07 -30.65 -27.95
N ARG A 441 12.47 -31.76 -28.58
CA ARG A 441 11.62 -32.95 -28.72
C ARG A 441 11.28 -33.55 -27.36
N ILE A 442 12.28 -33.80 -26.51
CA ILE A 442 12.06 -34.35 -25.16
C ILE A 442 11.16 -33.42 -24.33
N ALA A 443 11.38 -32.11 -24.39
CA ALA A 443 10.56 -31.16 -23.65
C ALA A 443 9.10 -31.18 -24.11
N ALA A 444 8.84 -31.31 -25.41
CA ALA A 444 7.48 -31.43 -25.94
C ALA A 444 6.81 -32.77 -25.56
N GLU A 445 7.57 -33.86 -25.51
CA GLU A 445 7.06 -35.19 -25.12
C GLU A 445 6.72 -35.26 -23.63
N GLN A 446 7.52 -34.62 -22.77
CA GLN A 446 7.30 -34.59 -21.32
C GLN A 446 6.21 -33.60 -20.87
N GLU A 447 5.88 -32.61 -21.69
CA GLU A 447 4.89 -31.60 -21.34
C GLU A 447 3.46 -32.15 -21.43
N THR A 448 2.72 -32.10 -20.33
CA THR A 448 1.35 -32.62 -20.23
C THR A 448 0.33 -31.64 -20.82
N SER A 449 0.61 -30.34 -20.76
CA SER A 449 -0.26 -29.31 -21.31
C SER A 449 -0.14 -29.23 -22.83
N THR A 450 -1.24 -29.48 -23.55
CA THR A 450 -1.30 -29.38 -25.02
C THR A 450 -0.86 -28.01 -25.53
N ARG A 451 -1.30 -26.95 -24.85
CA ARG A 451 -0.95 -25.56 -25.20
C ARG A 451 0.54 -25.29 -25.05
N ILE A 452 1.19 -25.77 -23.98
CA ILE A 452 2.62 -25.54 -23.76
C ILE A 452 3.44 -26.40 -24.71
N ARG A 453 3.02 -27.65 -24.93
CA ARG A 453 3.63 -28.55 -25.92
C ARG A 453 3.66 -27.91 -27.31
N ASP A 454 2.57 -27.27 -27.74
CA ASP A 454 2.52 -26.58 -29.04
C ASP A 454 3.42 -25.34 -29.10
N ILE A 455 3.63 -24.65 -27.98
CA ILE A 455 4.58 -23.54 -27.88
C ILE A 455 6.01 -24.07 -28.02
N ILE A 456 6.37 -25.13 -27.29
CA ILE A 456 7.70 -25.77 -27.35
C ILE A 456 7.98 -26.27 -28.78
N ARG A 457 7.00 -26.88 -29.45
CA ARG A 457 7.16 -27.37 -30.84
C ARG A 457 7.40 -26.26 -31.87
N ARG A 458 7.04 -25.02 -31.56
CA ARG A 458 7.31 -23.85 -32.42
C ARG A 458 8.70 -23.27 -32.22
N ASP A 459 9.41 -23.65 -31.15
CA ASP A 459 10.80 -23.24 -30.96
C ASP A 459 11.68 -23.92 -32.01
N SER A 460 12.53 -23.12 -32.65
CA SER A 460 13.53 -23.61 -33.60
C SER A 460 14.90 -23.76 -32.92
N PRO A 461 15.79 -24.64 -33.40
CA PRO A 461 17.17 -24.74 -32.92
C PRO A 461 17.97 -23.42 -33.01
N GLY A 462 17.54 -22.48 -33.87
CA GLY A 462 18.14 -21.15 -33.99
C GLY A 462 17.66 -20.12 -32.96
N THR A 463 16.71 -20.48 -32.09
CA THR A 463 16.11 -19.55 -31.12
C THR A 463 17.11 -19.14 -30.06
N THR A 464 17.26 -17.85 -29.80
CA THR A 464 18.21 -17.32 -28.81
C THR A 464 17.76 -17.51 -27.37
N LYS A 465 16.45 -17.68 -27.14
CA LYS A 465 15.84 -17.86 -25.82
C LYS A 465 14.80 -19.00 -25.89
N PRO A 466 15.18 -20.25 -25.64
CA PRO A 466 14.25 -21.36 -25.66
C PRO A 466 13.27 -21.29 -24.48
N HIS A 467 12.14 -21.96 -24.62
CA HIS A 467 11.15 -22.09 -23.55
C HIS A 467 11.72 -22.73 -22.28
N VAL A 468 11.15 -22.42 -21.11
CA VAL A 468 11.72 -22.84 -19.79
C VAL A 468 11.78 -24.35 -19.61
N GLN A 469 10.79 -25.10 -20.10
CA GLN A 469 10.78 -26.57 -20.08
C GLN A 469 11.95 -27.16 -20.86
N ILE A 470 12.42 -26.52 -21.94
CA ILE A 470 13.61 -26.96 -22.67
C ILE A 470 14.84 -26.79 -21.77
N LEU A 471 14.94 -25.68 -21.05
CA LEU A 471 16.02 -25.46 -20.07
C LEU A 471 15.99 -26.47 -18.92
N ASP A 472 14.82 -26.94 -18.51
CA ASP A 472 14.71 -28.00 -17.48
C ASP A 472 15.16 -29.37 -18.00
N VAL A 473 14.91 -29.68 -19.28
CA VAL A 473 15.45 -30.88 -19.93
C VAL A 473 16.98 -30.81 -20.02
N ILE A 474 17.56 -29.65 -20.40
CA ILE A 474 19.01 -29.44 -20.39
C ILE A 474 19.57 -29.65 -18.99
N ALA A 475 18.89 -29.14 -17.96
CA ALA A 475 19.32 -29.30 -16.59
C ALA A 475 19.35 -30.78 -16.16
N LEU A 476 18.36 -31.57 -16.58
CA LEU A 476 18.33 -33.02 -16.31
C LEU A 476 19.45 -33.76 -17.05
N ASP A 477 19.62 -33.46 -18.34
CA ASP A 477 20.63 -34.07 -19.23
C ASP A 477 22.07 -33.77 -18.75
N ARG A 478 22.31 -32.57 -18.23
CA ARG A 478 23.61 -32.15 -17.66
C ARG A 478 23.78 -32.46 -16.18
N HIS A 479 22.84 -33.19 -15.57
CA HIS A 479 22.84 -33.50 -14.13
C HIS A 479 23.01 -32.26 -13.23
N LEU A 480 22.45 -31.12 -13.65
CA LEU A 480 22.51 -29.88 -12.87
C LEU A 480 21.54 -29.96 -11.69
N PRO A 481 21.96 -29.54 -10.47
CA PRO A 481 21.12 -29.63 -9.29
C PRO A 481 19.82 -28.84 -9.47
N LYS A 482 18.71 -29.41 -9.02
CA LYS A 482 17.43 -28.70 -8.93
C LYS A 482 17.57 -27.56 -7.92
N VAL A 483 17.06 -26.38 -8.25
CA VAL A 483 16.89 -25.31 -7.26
C VAL A 483 15.80 -25.80 -6.31
N ILE A 484 16.20 -26.32 -5.16
CA ILE A 484 15.27 -26.71 -4.11
C ILE A 484 14.63 -25.42 -3.62
N LEU A 485 13.35 -25.24 -3.95
CA LEU A 485 12.54 -24.18 -3.38
C LEU A 485 12.48 -24.44 -1.88
N ARG A 486 13.26 -23.69 -1.09
CA ARG A 486 13.03 -23.62 0.36
C ARG A 486 11.74 -22.85 0.55
N ILE A 487 10.63 -23.56 0.53
CA ILE A 487 9.36 -23.02 1.03
C ILE A 487 9.61 -22.72 2.50
N ALA A 488 9.83 -21.44 2.82
CA ALA A 488 9.99 -20.94 4.17
C ALA A 488 8.72 -21.28 4.95
N GLY A 489 8.74 -22.41 5.68
CA GLY A 489 7.57 -22.88 6.42
C GLY A 489 7.51 -24.37 6.78
N LYS A 490 8.42 -25.23 6.31
CA LYS A 490 8.49 -26.63 6.79
C LYS A 490 9.91 -27.17 6.85
N THR A 491 10.59 -26.96 7.97
CA THR A 491 11.66 -27.87 8.43
C THR A 491 11.14 -28.64 9.63
N GLY A 492 10.30 -29.64 9.35
CA GLY A 492 10.09 -30.77 10.26
C GLY A 492 11.00 -31.89 9.79
N THR A 493 12.13 -32.06 10.47
CA THR A 493 13.09 -33.15 10.29
C THR A 493 12.41 -34.49 10.55
N GLY A 494 12.51 -35.39 9.58
CA GLY A 494 12.05 -36.77 9.68
C GLY A 494 12.94 -37.69 8.84
N SER A 495 14.25 -37.67 9.08
CA SER A 495 15.14 -38.73 8.61
C SER A 495 14.89 -39.96 9.47
N ARG A 496 14.14 -40.94 8.94
CA ARG A 496 14.14 -42.31 9.45
C ARG A 496 15.43 -42.98 8.98
N ASN A 497 16.29 -43.31 9.94
CA ASN A 497 17.28 -44.37 9.77
C ASN A 497 16.53 -45.67 9.51
N VAL A 498 16.86 -46.35 8.41
CA VAL A 498 16.59 -47.78 8.26
C VAL A 498 17.92 -48.46 8.54
N GLU A 499 17.99 -49.12 9.68
CA GLU A 499 18.99 -50.14 10.00
C GLU A 499 18.81 -51.29 9.01
N GLU A 500 19.86 -51.56 8.22
CA GLU A 500 20.06 -52.86 7.58
C GLU A 500 21.07 -53.65 8.42
N SER A 501 20.64 -54.79 8.94
CA SER A 501 21.43 -56.00 9.22
C SER A 501 20.49 -57.10 9.71
N PRO A 502 20.80 -58.40 9.50
CA PRO A 502 22.11 -58.96 9.15
C PRO A 502 22.26 -59.44 7.71
#